data_AF-A0A5J4RC49-F1
#
_entry.id   AF-A0A5J4RC49-F1
#
_cell.length_a   1.000
_cell.length_b   1.000
_cell.length_c   1.000
_cell.angle_alpha   90.00
_cell.angle_beta   90.00
_cell.angle_gamma   90.00
#
_symmetry.space_group_name_H-M   'P 1'
#
loop_
_entity.id
_entity.type
_entity.pdbx_description
1 polymer ?
#
loop_
_entity_poly.entity_id
_entity_poly.type
_entity_poly.pdbx_seq_one_letter_code
_entity_poly.pdbx_strand_id
1 'polypeptide(L)' 'MYLCALMGRVNTPQLTPEQRQTLDSGFKTGSSHCFRMRCHTILLKSEGRHSKEAGSITGMSQVSVNSWLAR' A
#
# COMPACT_ATOMS: atom_id res chain seq x y z
N MET A 1 22.12 -17.08 -1.13
CA MET A 1 21.09 -18.00 -0.62
C MET A 1 20.09 -17.20 0.19
N TYR A 2 18.85 -17.08 -0.27
CA TYR A 2 17.58 -16.89 0.47
C TYR A 2 16.50 -16.79 -0.63
N LEU A 3 16.11 -17.93 -1.20
CA LEU A 3 14.95 -18.74 -0.80
C LEU A 3 13.64 -18.27 -1.47
N CYS A 4 13.17 -19.13 -2.37
CA CYS A 4 11.78 -19.47 -2.65
C CYS A 4 10.80 -18.34 -3.04
N ALA A 5 10.77 -18.06 -4.34
CA ALA A 5 9.67 -17.40 -5.03
C ALA A 5 8.44 -18.33 -5.21
N LEU A 6 7.78 -18.73 -4.12
CA LEU A 6 6.58 -19.59 -4.19
C LEU A 6 5.35 -19.15 -3.35
N MET A 7 5.38 -17.97 -2.73
CA MET A 7 4.17 -17.28 -2.28
C MET A 7 4.30 -15.80 -2.65
N GLY A 8 3.27 -15.25 -3.29
CA GLY A 8 3.30 -13.93 -3.93
C GLY A 8 3.97 -12.87 -3.05
N ARG A 9 5.13 -12.38 -3.50
CA ARG A 9 6.01 -11.46 -2.77
C ARG A 9 5.17 -10.31 -2.21
N VAL A 10 5.04 -10.22 -0.89
CA VAL A 10 4.42 -9.05 -0.26
C VAL A 10 5.42 -7.92 -0.42
N ASN A 11 5.18 -7.05 -1.39
CA ASN A 11 5.95 -5.82 -1.52
C ASN A 11 5.57 -4.90 -0.36
N THR A 12 6.32 -4.97 0.74
CA THR A 12 6.10 -4.22 1.98
C THR A 12 7.00 -2.98 1.96
N PRO A 13 6.48 -1.80 1.61
CA PRO A 13 7.26 -0.57 1.66
C PRO A 13 7.72 -0.30 3.10
N GLN A 14 9.02 -0.05 3.28
CA GLN A 14 9.56 0.41 4.55
C GLN A 14 9.33 1.92 4.64
N LEU A 15 8.51 2.36 5.58
CA LEU A 15 8.20 3.76 5.80
C LEU A 15 8.90 4.26 7.06
N THR A 16 9.50 5.44 7.01
CA THR A 16 9.91 6.15 8.23
C THR A 16 8.65 6.65 8.98
N PRO A 17 8.75 6.93 10.29
CA PRO A 17 7.63 7.49 11.05
C PRO A 17 7.05 8.76 10.41
N GLU A 18 7.90 9.62 9.85
CA GLU A 18 7.51 10.89 9.19
C GLU A 18 6.74 10.62 7.89
N GLN A 19 7.20 9.65 7.10
CA GLN A 19 6.50 9.22 5.89
C GLN A 19 5.13 8.62 6.22
N ARG A 20 5.06 7.79 7.27
CA ARG A 20 3.80 7.21 7.75
C ARG A 20 2.83 8.31 8.21
N GLN A 21 3.32 9.30 8.95
CA GLN A 21 2.49 10.43 9.40
C GLN A 21 2.00 11.29 8.24
N THR A 22 2.84 11.51 7.23
CA THR A 22 2.47 12.25 6.01
C THR A 22 1.39 11.51 5.23
N LEU A 23 1.51 10.18 5.09
CA LEU A 23 0.50 9.35 4.43
C LEU A 23 -0.81 9.29 5.22
N ASP A 24 -0.76 9.20 6.55
CA ASP A 24 -1.95 9.21 7.40
C ASP A 24 -2.69 10.56 7.31
N SER A 25 -1.94 11.66 7.34
CA SER A 25 -2.48 13.00 7.09
C SER A 25 -3.11 13.11 5.71
N GLY A 26 -2.40 12.66 4.66
CA GLY A 26 -2.88 12.67 3.28
C GLY A 26 -4.13 11.82 3.07
N PHE A 27 -4.25 10.68 3.77
CA PHE A 27 -5.46 9.86 3.77
C PHE A 27 -6.65 10.60 4.41
N LYS A 28 -6.42 11.34 5.51
CA LYS A 28 -7.48 12.06 6.23
C LYS A 28 -7.91 13.36 5.57
N THR A 29 -6.97 14.13 5.02
CA THR A 29 -7.21 15.51 4.54
C THR A 29 -7.14 15.67 3.03
N GLY A 30 -6.74 14.63 2.30
CA GLY A 30 -6.58 14.67 0.85
C GLY A 30 -7.85 15.08 0.10
N SER A 31 -7.71 16.06 -0.80
CA SER A 31 -8.83 16.61 -1.58
C SER A 31 -9.44 15.60 -2.56
N SER A 32 -8.61 14.76 -3.18
CA SER A 32 -9.05 13.74 -4.13
C SER A 32 -9.27 12.38 -3.46
N HIS A 33 -10.39 11.73 -3.78
CA HIS A 33 -10.65 10.34 -3.37
C HIS A 33 -9.52 9.40 -3.82
N CYS A 34 -9.04 9.55 -5.06
CA CYS A 34 -7.95 8.73 -5.58
C CYS A 34 -6.67 8.90 -4.75
N PHE A 35 -6.35 10.14 -4.36
CA PHE A 35 -5.19 10.42 -3.51
C PHE A 35 -5.34 9.79 -2.11
N ARG A 36 -6.51 9.96 -1.47
CA ARG A 36 -6.77 9.33 -0.16
C ARG A 36 -6.63 7.82 -0.23
N MET A 37 -7.25 7.18 -1.22
CA MET A 37 -7.17 5.72 -1.40
C MET A 37 -5.75 5.24 -1.70
N ARG A 38 -4.94 6.04 -2.41
CA ARG A 38 -3.52 5.76 -2.61
C ARG A 38 -2.77 5.78 -1.27
N CYS A 39 -2.93 6.83 -0.47
CA CYS A 39 -2.30 6.92 0.85
C CYS A 39 -2.71 5.73 1.73
N HIS A 40 -3.99 5.40 1.74
CA HIS A 40 -4.51 4.24 2.48
C HIS A 40 -3.89 2.92 2.00
N THR A 41 -3.79 2.72 0.68
CA THR A 41 -3.19 1.52 0.09
C THR A 41 -1.73 1.36 0.53
N ILE A 42 -0.93 2.43 0.53
CA ILE A 42 0.47 2.38 0.93
C ILE A 42 0.60 2.08 2.42
N LEU A 43 -0.25 2.66 3.27
CA LEU A 43 -0.29 2.36 4.70
C LEU A 43 -0.60 0.88 4.95
N LEU A 44 -1.64 0.33 4.32
CA LEU A 44 -2.01 -1.09 4.43
C LEU A 44 -0.87 -2.02 3.97
N LYS A 45 -0.15 -1.64 2.91
CA LYS A 45 0.99 -2.42 2.41
C LYS A 45 2.19 -2.33 3.34
N SER A 46 2.42 -1.19 4.01
CA SER A 46 3.49 -1.04 5.01
C SER A 46 3.26 -1.89 6.26
N GLU A 47 2.00 -2.21 6.58
CA GLU A 47 1.62 -3.16 7.64
C GLU A 47 1.90 -4.62 7.27
N GLY A 48 2.34 -4.90 6.04
CA GLY A 48 2.62 -6.25 5.56
C GLY A 48 1.41 -6.97 4.95
N ARG A 49 0.32 -6.26 4.63
CA ARG A 49 -0.86 -6.90 4.01
C ARG A 49 -0.60 -7.36 2.58
N HIS A 50 -1.24 -8.46 2.20
CA HIS A 50 -1.21 -8.94 0.82
C HIS A 50 -1.94 -7.98 -0.12
N SER A 51 -1.50 -7.90 -1.37
CA SER A 51 -2.09 -6.96 -2.34
C SER A 51 -3.56 -7.28 -2.65
N LYS A 52 -3.98 -8.54 -2.54
CA LYS A 52 -5.39 -8.96 -2.66
C LYS A 52 -6.25 -8.42 -1.51
N GLU A 53 -5.73 -8.47 -0.29
CA GLU A 53 -6.41 -7.97 0.90
C GLU A 53 -6.48 -6.43 0.89
N ALA A 54 -5.36 -5.77 0.60
CA ALA A 54 -5.32 -4.32 0.45
C ALA A 54 -6.30 -3.84 -0.64
N GLY A 55 -6.37 -4.55 -1.77
CA GLY A 55 -7.33 -4.28 -2.84
C GLY A 55 -8.79 -4.47 -2.41
N SER A 56 -9.09 -5.51 -1.62
CA SER A 56 -10.43 -5.71 -1.07
C SER A 56 -10.86 -4.59 -0.13
N ILE A 57 -9.94 -4.05 0.69
CA ILE A 57 -10.22 -2.94 1.60
C ILE A 57 -10.43 -1.63 0.82
N THR A 58 -9.63 -1.41 -0.22
CA THR A 58 -9.65 -0.15 -0.98
C THR A 58 -10.58 -0.16 -2.19
N GLY A 59 -11.26 -1.27 -2.47
CA GLY A 59 -12.07 -1.47 -3.67
C GLY A 59 -11.25 -1.49 -4.96
N MET A 60 -9.93 -1.75 -4.87
CA MET A 60 -9.00 -1.76 -6.00
C MET A 60 -8.61 -3.17 -6.41
N SER A 61 -8.23 -3.34 -7.67
CA SER A 61 -7.63 -4.60 -8.12
C SER A 61 -6.23 -4.78 -7.50
N GLN A 62 -5.82 -6.04 -7.34
CA GLN A 62 -4.44 -6.38 -6.93
C GLN A 62 -3.39 -5.73 -7.85
N VAL A 63 -3.67 -5.63 -9.15
CA VAL A 63 -2.77 -5.04 -10.15
C VAL A 63 -2.60 -3.54 -9.87
N SER A 64 -3.70 -2.84 -9.59
CA SER A 64 -3.68 -1.42 -9.24
C SER A 64 -2.86 -1.19 -7.96
N VAL A 65 -3.08 -1.99 -6.91
CA VAL A 65 -2.31 -1.93 -5.66
C VAL A 65 -0.81 -2.08 -5.92
N ASN A 66 -0.42 -3.06 -6.73
CA ASN A 66 1.00 -3.28 -7.05
C ASN A 66 1.60 -2.13 -7.87
N SER A 67 0.83 -1.55 -8.80
CA SER A 67 1.29 -0.42 -9.62
C SER A 67 1.60 0.84 -8.80
N TRP A 68 0.90 1.05 -7.68
CA TRP A 68 1.14 2.18 -6.78
C TRP A 68 2.43 2.06 -5.98
N LEU A 69 2.93 0.83 -5.76
CA LEU A 69 4.17 0.57 -5.04
C LEU A 69 5.40 0.59 -5.95
N ALA A 70 5.19 0.42 -7.26
CA ALA A 70 6.24 0.49 -8.26
C ALA A 70 6.52 1.92 -8.76
N ARG A 71 5.73 2.90 -8.32
CA ARG A 71 5.80 4.32 -8.68
C ARG A 71 6.39 5.15 -7.56
#